data_AF-A0A1X0QBR8-F1
#
_entry.id   AF-A0A1X0QBR8-F1
#
_cell.length_a   1.000
_cell.length_b   1.000
_cell.length_c   1.000
_cell.angle_alpha   90.00
_cell.angle_beta   90.00
_cell.angle_gamma   90.00
#
_symmetry.space_group_name_H-M   'P 1'
#
loop_
_entity.id
_entity.type
_entity.pdbx_description
1 polymer ?
#
loop_
_entity_poly.entity_id
_entity_poly.type
_entity_poly.pdbx_seq_one_letter_code
_entity_poly.pdbx_strand_id
1 'polypeptide(L)'
;MLYVEIGRLVAARNLKDRHNKAIITGIIDNVFFVVFKQDKTYEIVRANDIVLEDKVYDLKDLENDNCEFYNLSNVRQTNDFDRFIERKTKEIGDKIAAENGLYY
;
A
#
# COMPACT_ATOMS: atom_id res chain seq x y z
N MET A 1 -5.15 11.86 13.32
CA MET A 1 -6.24 12.14 12.36
C MET A 1 -5.56 12.55 11.06
N LEU A 2 -5.92 11.92 9.93
CA LEU A 2 -5.27 12.19 8.64
C LEU A 2 -6.00 13.28 7.87
N TYR A 3 -5.24 14.09 7.14
CA TYR A 3 -5.76 15.21 6.35
C TYR A 3 -5.52 14.95 4.86
N VAL A 4 -6.45 15.45 4.05
CA VAL A 4 -6.30 15.49 2.59
C VAL A 4 -5.40 16.67 2.27
N GLU A 5 -4.25 16.39 1.67
CA GLU A 5 -3.27 17.39 1.24
C GLU A 5 -2.49 16.90 0.02
N ILE A 6 -1.85 17.84 -0.68
CA ILE A 6 -0.98 17.52 -1.81
C ILE A 6 0.26 16.78 -1.30
N GLY A 7 0.68 15.72 -2.00
CA GLY A 7 1.76 14.83 -1.59
C GLY A 7 1.30 13.65 -0.73
N ARG A 8 0.05 13.63 -0.25
CA ARG A 8 -0.49 12.55 0.58
C ARG A 8 -0.54 11.23 -0.19
N LEU A 9 0.05 10.19 0.39
CA LEU A 9 -0.07 8.82 -0.12
C LEU A 9 -1.48 8.29 0.12
N VAL A 10 -2.02 7.64 -0.91
CA VAL A 10 -3.35 7.04 -0.88
C VAL A 10 -3.31 5.66 -1.50
N ALA A 11 -4.28 4.83 -1.12
CA ALA A 11 -4.49 3.51 -1.69
C ALA A 11 -5.96 3.33 -2.07
N ALA A 12 -6.24 2.37 -2.96
CA ALA A 12 -7.60 1.97 -3.23
C ALA A 12 -8.30 1.49 -1.95
N ARG A 13 -9.58 1.84 -1.81
CA ARG A 13 -10.41 1.39 -0.68
C ARG A 13 -10.63 -0.12 -0.73
N ASN A 14 -10.75 -0.69 -1.93
CA ASN A 14 -10.85 -2.13 -2.14
C ASN A 14 -9.57 -2.84 -1.67
N LEU A 15 -9.71 -3.80 -0.74
CA LEU A 15 -8.58 -4.52 -0.15
C LEU A 15 -7.73 -5.25 -1.20
N LYS A 16 -8.36 -5.75 -2.27
CA LYS A 16 -7.64 -6.46 -3.35
C LYS A 16 -6.67 -5.54 -4.10
N ASP A 17 -7.05 -4.28 -4.29
CA ASP A 17 -6.31 -3.31 -5.09
C ASP A 17 -5.46 -2.36 -4.23
N ARG A 18 -5.45 -2.55 -2.90
CA ARG A 18 -4.75 -1.67 -1.94
C ARG A 18 -3.23 -1.66 -2.11
N HIS A 19 -2.69 -2.62 -2.85
CA HIS A 19 -1.30 -2.65 -3.28
C HIS A 19 -0.98 -1.55 -4.31
N ASN A 20 -1.98 -1.11 -5.08
CA ASN A 20 -1.86 0.04 -5.96
C ASN A 20 -1.90 1.31 -5.12
N LYS A 21 -0.79 2.03 -5.11
CA LYS A 21 -0.66 3.29 -4.40
C LYS A 21 -0.69 4.45 -5.38
N ALA A 22 -1.15 5.59 -4.89
CA ALA A 22 -1.13 6.85 -5.64
C ALA A 22 -0.83 8.01 -4.68
N ILE A 23 -0.45 9.16 -5.21
CA ILE A 23 -0.19 10.38 -4.45
C ILE A 23 -1.14 11.46 -4.92
N ILE A 24 -1.79 12.18 -3.99
CA ILE A 24 -2.63 13.33 -4.34
C ILE A 24 -1.74 14.45 -4.87
N THR A 25 -1.94 14.86 -6.13
CA THR A 25 -1.22 15.97 -6.75
C THR A 25 -2.09 17.22 -6.90
N GLY A 26 -3.41 17.07 -6.86
CA GLY A 26 -4.34 18.18 -6.91
C GLY A 26 -5.67 17.86 -6.24
N ILE A 27 -6.32 18.89 -5.70
CA ILE A 27 -7.64 18.82 -5.08
C ILE A 27 -8.57 19.68 -5.93
N ILE A 28 -9.55 19.05 -6.57
CA ILE A 28 -10.52 19.76 -7.43
C ILE A 28 -11.62 20.32 -6.54
N ASP A 29 -12.27 19.43 -5.77
CA ASP A 29 -13.32 19.75 -4.82
C ASP A 29 -13.32 18.72 -3.67
N ASN A 30 -14.41 18.66 -2.90
CA ASN A 30 -14.58 17.71 -1.79
C ASN A 30 -14.90 16.27 -2.25
N VAL A 31 -15.12 16.04 -3.54
CA VAL A 31 -15.49 14.75 -4.12
C VAL A 31 -14.38 14.17 -4.99
N PHE A 32 -13.61 15.00 -5.70
CA PHE A 32 -12.64 14.59 -6.71
C PHE A 32 -11.24 15.12 -6.44
N PHE A 33 -10.26 14.23 -6.59
CA PHE A 33 -8.84 14.52 -6.47
C PHE A 33 -8.10 14.04 -7.72
N VAL A 34 -7.03 14.76 -8.06
CA VAL A 34 -6.05 14.31 -9.05
C VAL A 34 -4.98 13.52 -8.30
N VAL A 35 -4.73 12.30 -8.76
CA VAL A 35 -3.70 11.43 -8.18
C VAL A 35 -2.66 11.04 -9.24
N PHE A 36 -1.43 10.88 -8.79
CA PHE A 36 -0.31 10.36 -9.56
C PHE A 36 -0.05 8.91 -9.15
N LYS A 37 -0.08 8.01 -10.13
CA LYS A 37 0.10 6.57 -9.94
C LYS A 37 1.58 6.19 -10.05
N GLN A 38 1.88 4.98 -9.59
CA GLN A 38 3.23 4.41 -9.67
C GLN A 38 3.69 4.14 -11.11
N ASP A 39 2.77 4.02 -12.08
CA ASP A 39 3.07 3.91 -13.51
C ASP A 39 3.35 5.26 -14.19
N LYS A 40 3.49 6.33 -13.38
CA LYS A 40 3.72 7.72 -13.81
C LYS A 40 2.57 8.35 -14.60
N THR A 41 1.36 7.80 -14.48
CA THR A 41 0.16 8.41 -15.05
C THR A 41 -0.63 9.23 -14.03
N TYR A 42 -1.42 10.17 -14.54
CA TYR A 42 -2.36 10.95 -13.73
C TYR A 42 -3.78 10.44 -13.94
N GLU A 43 -4.56 10.38 -12.86
CA GLU A 43 -5.96 10.00 -12.89
C GLU A 43 -6.78 10.90 -11.96
N ILE A 44 -8.04 11.13 -12.30
CA ILE A 44 -9.01 11.76 -11.42
C ILE A 44 -9.78 10.66 -10.70
N VAL A 45 -9.76 10.68 -9.37
CA VAL A 45 -10.42 9.68 -8.52
C VAL A 45 -11.39 10.36 -7.57
N ARG A 46 -12.40 9.60 -7.11
CA ARG A 46 -13.32 10.08 -6.08
C ARG A 46 -12.72 9.88 -4.69
N ALA A 47 -12.97 10.81 -3.78
CA ALA A 47 -12.55 10.74 -2.39
C ALA A 47 -13.02 9.46 -1.68
N ASN A 48 -14.20 8.96 -2.05
CA ASN A 48 -14.77 7.73 -1.49
C ASN A 48 -14.07 6.46 -1.95
N ASP A 49 -13.35 6.47 -3.08
CA ASP A 49 -12.72 5.27 -3.65
C ASP A 49 -11.32 5.02 -3.09
N ILE A 50 -10.81 5.98 -2.30
CA ILE A 50 -9.46 5.94 -1.73
C ILE A 50 -9.47 5.95 -0.20
N VAL A 51 -8.33 5.58 0.36
CA VAL A 51 -8.01 5.65 1.79
C VAL A 51 -6.66 6.36 1.93
N LEU A 52 -6.56 7.26 2.91
CA LEU A 52 -5.34 8.00 3.21
C LEU A 52 -4.35 7.13 3.98
N GLU A 53 -3.07 7.23 3.63
CA GLU A 53 -1.95 6.60 4.34
C GLU A 53 -1.13 7.67 5.08
N ASP A 54 -0.32 7.25 6.06
CA ASP A 54 0.39 8.16 6.96
C ASP A 54 1.49 8.97 6.25
N LYS A 55 2.03 8.47 5.14
CA LYS A 55 3.16 9.08 4.42
C LYS A 55 2.72 10.24 3.52
N VAL A 56 3.55 11.29 3.49
CA VAL A 56 3.43 12.44 2.59
C VAL A 56 4.76 12.60 1.86
N TYR A 57 4.70 12.84 0.56
CA TYR A 57 5.84 13.03 -0.32
C TYR A 57 5.93 14.49 -0.77
N ASP A 58 7.15 15.02 -0.96
CA ASP A 58 7.32 16.24 -1.76
C ASP A 58 7.11 15.85 -3.24
N LEU A 59 6.37 16.66 -3.99
CA LEU A 59 6.15 16.40 -5.41
C LEU A 59 7.46 16.44 -6.20
N LYS A 60 8.46 17.19 -5.74
CA LYS A 60 9.80 17.21 -6.34
C LYS A 60 10.49 15.85 -6.24
N ASP A 61 10.20 15.07 -5.19
CA ASP A 61 10.78 13.75 -5.02
C ASP A 61 10.29 12.77 -6.09
N LEU A 62 9.15 13.05 -6.73
CA LEU A 62 8.60 12.22 -7.81
C LEU A 62 9.38 12.37 -9.11
N GLU A 63 10.12 13.48 -9.30
CA GLU A 63 11.01 13.67 -10.44
C GLU A 63 12.21 12.71 -10.40
N ASN A 64 12.56 12.21 -9.21
CA ASN A 64 13.60 11.20 -9.05
C ASN A 64 13.06 9.81 -9.37
N ASP A 65 13.55 9.20 -10.45
CA ASP A 65 13.17 7.84 -10.86
C ASP A 65 13.42 6.77 -9.80
N ASN A 66 14.32 7.02 -8.84
CA ASN A 66 14.60 6.11 -7.72
C ASN A 66 13.74 6.39 -6.48
N CYS A 67 12.68 7.18 -6.60
CA CYS A 67 11.77 7.46 -5.48
C CYS A 67 11.18 6.16 -4.92
N GLU A 68 11.20 6.02 -3.59
CA GLU A 68 10.68 4.86 -2.87
C GLU A 68 9.22 4.55 -3.22
N PHE A 69 8.43 5.58 -3.56
CA PHE A 69 7.04 5.46 -3.98
C PHE A 69 6.84 4.44 -5.11
N TYR A 70 7.75 4.38 -6.09
CA TYR A 70 7.64 3.48 -7.24
C TYR A 70 7.83 2.00 -6.87
N ASN A 71 8.42 1.69 -5.71
CA ASN A 71 8.75 0.33 -5.29
C ASN A 71 7.79 -0.25 -4.23
N LEU A 72 6.71 0.46 -3.87
CA LEU A 72 5.79 0.03 -2.80
C LEU A 72 4.88 -1.15 -3.19
N SER A 73 4.68 -1.41 -4.49
CA SER A 73 3.75 -2.42 -5.00
C SER A 73 4.39 -3.81 -5.10
N ASN A 74 4.92 -4.33 -4.00
CA ASN A 74 5.42 -5.71 -3.95
C ASN A 74 4.28 -6.68 -3.65
N VAL A 75 3.42 -6.94 -4.64
CA VAL A 75 2.55 -8.12 -4.57
C VAL A 75 3.44 -9.34 -4.83
N ARG A 76 3.89 -9.98 -3.76
CA ARG A 76 4.64 -11.23 -3.86
C ARG A 76 3.72 -12.28 -4.47
N GLN A 77 4.01 -12.68 -5.70
CA GLN A 77 3.35 -13.84 -6.30
C GLN A 77 3.88 -15.09 -5.59
N THR A 78 3.02 -15.76 -4.84
CA THR A 78 3.34 -17.02 -4.16
C THR A 78 2.87 -18.20 -5.00
N ASN A 79 3.79 -19.10 -5.33
CA ASN A 79 3.46 -20.38 -5.97
C ASN A 79 2.98 -21.42 -4.93
N ASP A 80 2.56 -22.60 -5.39
CA ASP A 80 2.03 -23.65 -4.51
C ASP A 80 3.09 -24.22 -3.55
N PHE A 81 4.36 -24.26 -3.99
CA PHE A 81 5.48 -24.69 -3.17
C PHE A 81 5.82 -23.66 -2.07
N ASP A 82 5.76 -22.37 -2.39
CA ASP A 82 5.93 -21.29 -1.40
C ASP A 82 4.86 -21.38 -0.31
N ARG A 83 3.60 -21.63 -0.70
CA ARG A 83 2.50 -21.85 0.26
C ARG A 83 2.71 -23.10 1.10
N PHE A 84 3.26 -24.16 0.52
CA PHE A 84 3.62 -25.36 1.27
C PHE A 84 4.66 -25.05 2.35
N ILE A 85 5.72 -24.31 1.99
CA ILE A 85 6.77 -23.88 2.93
C ILE A 85 6.16 -23.01 4.03
N GLU A 86 5.40 -21.96 3.70
CA GLU A 86 4.77 -21.07 4.69
C GLU A 86 3.89 -21.85 5.68
N ARG A 87 3.07 -22.78 5.17
CA ARG A 87 2.22 -23.62 6.02
C ARG A 87 3.05 -24.47 6.97
N LYS A 88 4.16 -25.06 6.50
CA LYS A 88 5.03 -25.90 7.34
C LYS A 88 5.82 -25.09 8.36
N THR A 89 6.33 -23.92 7.97
CA THR A 89 7.01 -23.01 8.88
C THR A 89 6.08 -22.57 10.01
N LYS A 90 4.83 -22.24 9.69
CA LYS A 90 3.83 -21.88 10.70
C LYS A 90 3.52 -23.06 11.63
N GLU A 91 3.30 -24.26 11.10
CA GLU A 91 3.03 -25.46 11.91
C GLU A 91 4.16 -25.76 12.92
N ILE A 92 5.42 -25.59 12.51
CA ILE A 92 6.59 -25.78 13.38
C ILE A 92 6.65 -24.67 14.44
N GLY A 93 6.44 -23.40 14.02
CA GLY A 93 6.42 -22.26 14.94
C GLY A 93 5.35 -22.40 16.02
N ASP A 94 4.14 -22.82 15.63
CA ASP A 94 3.02 -23.03 16.55
C ASP A 94 3.32 -24.16 17.56
N LYS A 95 3.97 -25.25 17.11
CA LYS A 95 4.42 -26.33 18.00
C LYS A 95 5.45 -25.86 19.02
N ILE A 96 6.47 -25.12 18.58
CA ILE A 96 7.51 -24.58 19.46
C ILE A 96 6.90 -23.60 20.47
N ALA A 97 5.99 -22.72 20.03
CA ALA A 97 5.35 -21.75 20.93
C ALA A 97 4.42 -22.43 21.95
N ALA A 98 3.75 -23.53 21.59
CA ALA A 98 2.97 -24.34 22.52
C ALA A 98 3.85 -25.04 23.57
N GLU A 99 4.98 -25.61 23.16
CA GLU A 99 5.95 -26.25 24.05
C GLU A 99 6.58 -25.26 25.04
N ASN A 100 6.75 -23.99 24.64
CA ASN A 100 7.31 -22.92 25.46
C ASN A 100 6.25 -22.11 26.23
N GLY A 101 4.97 -22.50 26.19
CA GLY A 101 3.90 -21.84 26.95
C GLY A 101 3.58 -20.41 26.52
N LEU A 102 3.85 -20.05 25.25
CA LEU A 102 3.60 -18.71 24.70
C LEU A 102 2.17 -18.52 24.17
N TYR A 103 1.32 -19.55 24.30
CA TYR A 103 -0.12 -19.44 24.07
C TYR A 103 -0.84 -19.33 25.42
N TYR A 104 -1.60 -18.25 25.61
CA TYR A 104 -2.59 -18.12 26.68
C TYR A 104 -3.97 -18.59 26.20
#